data_AF-A0A5K0ZGV8-F1
#
_entry.id   AF-A0A5K0ZGV8-F1
#
_cell.length_a   1.000
_cell.length_b   1.000
_cell.length_c   1.000
_cell.angle_alpha   90.00
_cell.angle_beta   90.00
_cell.angle_gamma   90.00
#
_symmetry.space_group_name_H-M   'P 1'
#
loop_
_entity.id
_entity.type
_entity.pdbx_description
1 polymer ?
#
loop_
_entity_poly.entity_id
_entity_poly.type
_entity_poly.pdbx_seq_one_letter_code
_entity_poly.pdbx_strand_id
1 'polypeptide(L)'
;MVANCREAEHSLPKEAQKLLQSLAAGWEDIVDEKELKVVRLKGAMTNEVYQCHWLTKKGALSRKVLVRIYGEGVDVFFDRKDEIRTFECMSRHGQGPRLLGRFPNGRIEEFIHAR
;
A
#
# COMPACT_ATOMS: atom_id res chain seq x y z
N MET A 1 9.68 25.05 7.20
CA MET A 1 9.18 24.76 5.83
C MET A 1 8.16 23.65 5.95
N VAL A 2 6.88 24.01 6.08
CA VAL A 2 5.79 23.03 6.15
C VAL A 2 5.56 22.47 4.77
N ALA A 3 5.73 21.15 4.62
CA ALA A 3 5.34 20.45 3.40
C ALA A 3 3.85 20.68 3.19
N ASN A 4 3.50 21.43 2.16
CA ASN A 4 2.13 21.68 1.73
C ASN A 4 1.59 20.37 1.12
N CYS A 5 1.26 19.41 1.98
CA CYS A 5 0.56 18.19 1.61
C CYS A 5 -0.90 18.56 1.37
N ARG A 6 -1.23 18.91 0.13
CA ARG A 6 -2.61 18.94 -0.33
C ARG A 6 -3.19 17.53 -0.11
N GLU A 7 -4.06 17.38 0.88
CA GLU A 7 -4.91 16.21 1.08
C GLU A 7 -5.85 16.12 -0.13
N ALA A 8 -5.38 15.46 -1.20
CA ALA A 8 -6.26 15.12 -2.29
C ALA A 8 -7.19 14.01 -1.81
N GLU A 9 -8.50 14.27 -1.83
CA GLU A 9 -9.59 13.30 -1.64
C GLU A 9 -9.59 12.22 -2.75
N HIS A 10 -8.51 11.46 -2.88
CA HIS A 10 -8.55 10.18 -3.59
C HIS A 10 -8.74 9.09 -2.56
N SER A 11 -10.00 8.73 -2.36
CA SER A 11 -10.39 7.56 -1.59
C SER A 11 -9.81 6.32 -2.26
N LEU A 12 -9.18 5.44 -1.48
CA LEU A 12 -8.74 4.14 -1.99
C LEU A 12 -9.94 3.32 -2.51
N PRO A 13 -9.75 2.42 -3.48
CA PRO A 13 -10.79 1.49 -3.91
C PRO A 13 -11.37 0.70 -2.74
N LYS A 14 -12.66 0.36 -2.79
CA LYS A 14 -13.36 -0.34 -1.69
C LYS A 14 -12.70 -1.67 -1.34
N GLU A 15 -12.19 -2.38 -2.35
CA GLU A 15 -11.48 -3.65 -2.20
C GLU A 15 -10.17 -3.46 -1.42
N ALA A 16 -9.44 -2.37 -1.71
CA ALA A 16 -8.23 -2.02 -0.99
C ALA A 16 -8.55 -1.66 0.47
N GLN A 17 -9.60 -0.87 0.71
CA GLN A 17 -10.04 -0.51 2.06
C GLN A 17 -10.39 -1.75 2.90
N LYS A 18 -11.14 -2.71 2.34
CA LYS A 18 -11.49 -3.96 3.03
C LYS A 18 -10.25 -4.79 3.41
N LEU A 19 -9.27 -4.86 2.52
CA LEU A 19 -8.01 -5.56 2.81
C LEU A 19 -7.19 -4.83 3.88
N LEU A 20 -7.12 -3.51 3.83
CA LEU A 20 -6.43 -2.71 4.86
C LEU A 20 -7.09 -2.89 6.23
N GLN A 21 -8.43 -2.89 6.30
CA GLN A 21 -9.17 -3.18 7.53
C GLN A 21 -8.87 -4.59 8.05
N SER A 22 -8.86 -5.59 7.16
CA SER A 22 -8.55 -6.97 7.55
C SER A 22 -7.11 -7.12 8.07
N LEU A 23 -6.15 -6.39 7.47
CA LEU A 23 -4.77 -6.34 7.94
C LEU A 23 -4.66 -5.64 9.30
N ALA A 24 -5.35 -4.52 9.47
CA ALA A 24 -5.34 -3.76 10.71
C ALA A 24 -5.92 -4.55 11.90
N ALA A 25 -7.04 -5.25 11.68
CA ALA A 25 -7.66 -6.15 12.66
C ALA A 25 -6.75 -7.30 13.10
N GLY A 26 -5.77 -7.68 12.27
CA GLY A 26 -4.78 -8.69 12.59
C GLY A 26 -3.58 -8.19 13.41
N TRP A 27 -3.45 -6.88 13.65
CA TRP A 27 -2.34 -6.31 14.41
C TRP A 27 -2.79 -5.85 15.80
N GLU A 28 -2.25 -6.47 16.84
CA GLU A 28 -2.60 -6.19 18.23
C GLU A 28 -2.08 -4.83 18.75
N ASP A 29 -1.13 -4.23 18.03
CA ASP A 29 -0.43 -3.01 18.45
C ASP A 29 -1.02 -1.72 17.87
N ILE A 30 -2.05 -1.77 17.02
CA ILE A 30 -2.78 -0.59 16.55
C ILE A 30 -3.63 -0.01 17.69
N VAL A 31 -3.73 1.32 17.77
CA VAL A 31 -4.63 2.03 18.70
C VAL A 31 -6.08 1.94 18.22
N ASP A 32 -6.32 2.34 16.98
CA ASP A 32 -7.62 2.27 16.31
C ASP A 32 -7.43 1.88 14.84
N GLU A 33 -8.06 0.79 14.43
CA GLU A 33 -8.03 0.26 13.06
C GLU A 33 -8.67 1.24 12.05
N LYS A 34 -9.59 2.09 12.52
CA LYS A 34 -10.32 3.08 11.71
C LYS A 34 -9.52 4.36 11.49
N GLU A 35 -8.55 4.66 12.35
CA GLU A 35 -7.65 5.82 12.23
C GLU A 35 -6.53 5.56 11.20
N LEU A 36 -6.96 5.22 9.98
CA LEU A 36 -6.09 5.00 8.84
C LEU A 36 -5.75 6.35 8.18
N LYS A 37 -4.46 6.68 8.14
CA LYS A 37 -3.96 7.83 7.38
C LYS A 37 -3.42 7.39 6.03
N VAL A 38 -3.90 8.03 4.97
CA VAL A 38 -3.52 7.73 3.58
C VAL A 38 -2.81 8.93 2.97
N VAL A 39 -1.64 8.70 2.39
CA VAL A 39 -0.83 9.73 1.71
C VAL A 39 -0.49 9.26 0.31
N ARG A 40 -0.94 9.99 -0.72
CA ARG A 40 -0.54 9.72 -2.11
C ARG A 40 0.93 10.11 -2.32
N LEU A 41 1.74 9.17 -2.77
CA LEU A 41 3.13 9.41 -3.17
C LEU A 41 3.16 9.89 -4.62
N LYS A 42 3.81 11.03 -4.85
CA LYS A 42 4.02 11.58 -6.20
C LYS A 42 5.29 10.98 -6.82
N GLY A 43 5.37 10.98 -8.15
CA GLY A 43 6.59 10.58 -8.87
C GLY A 43 6.60 9.15 -9.42
N ALA A 44 5.51 8.39 -9.27
CA ALA A 44 5.35 7.13 -9.97
C ALA A 44 4.83 7.38 -11.40
N MET A 45 5.52 6.85 -12.42
CA MET A 45 5.22 7.12 -13.83
C MET A 45 4.00 6.35 -14.35
N THR A 46 3.75 5.14 -13.83
CA THR A 46 2.74 4.20 -14.39
C THR A 46 1.71 3.71 -13.38
N ASN A 47 1.96 3.89 -12.09
CA ASN A 47 1.14 3.35 -11.00
C ASN A 47 0.80 4.46 -10.01
N GLU A 48 -0.39 4.40 -9.41
CA GLU A 48 -0.67 5.24 -8.25
C GLU A 48 -0.19 4.54 -6.99
N VAL A 49 0.59 5.24 -6.17
CA VAL A 49 1.14 4.68 -4.93
C VAL A 49 0.63 5.49 -3.76
N TYR A 50 0.06 4.80 -2.78
CA TYR A 50 -0.46 5.38 -1.56
C TYR A 50 0.25 4.75 -0.36
N GLN A 51 0.80 5.59 0.51
CA GLN A 51 1.30 5.15 1.81
C GLN A 51 0.15 5.20 2.82
N CYS A 52 -0.14 4.05 3.42
CA CYS A 52 -1.17 3.90 4.44
C CYS A 52 -0.52 3.64 5.78
N HIS A 53 -0.94 4.33 6.84
CA HIS A 53 -0.37 4.10 8.16
C HIS A 53 -1.35 4.28 9.31
N TRP A 54 -1.11 3.49 10.35
CA TRP A 54 -1.87 3.51 11.61
C TRP A 54 -0.97 3.89 12.77
N LEU A 55 -1.57 4.55 13.77
CA LEU A 55 -0.92 4.81 15.04
C LEU A 55 -0.85 3.52 15.86
N THR A 56 0.32 3.23 16.44
CA THR A 56 0.46 2.12 17.37
C THR A 56 0.42 2.61 18.81
N LYS A 57 0.04 1.70 19.72
CA LYS A 57 -0.01 1.93 21.18
C LYS A 57 1.32 2.42 21.75
N LYS A 58 2.44 2.12 21.07
CA LYS A 58 3.79 2.53 21.50
C LYS A 58 4.16 3.95 21.07
N GLY A 59 3.29 4.67 20.33
CA GLY A 59 3.44 6.07 19.93
C GLY A 59 4.56 6.38 18.94
N ALA A 60 5.67 5.62 18.96
CA ALA A 60 6.88 5.88 18.18
C ALA A 60 6.94 5.12 16.84
N LEU A 61 6.25 4.00 16.72
CA LEU A 61 6.24 3.19 15.49
C LEU A 61 4.86 3.29 14.86
N SER A 62 4.75 3.72 13.60
CA SER A 62 3.50 3.56 12.85
C SER A 62 3.59 2.27 12.05
N ARG A 63 2.50 1.49 12.03
CA ARG A 63 2.36 0.39 11.07
C ARG A 63 2.16 1.03 9.71
N LYS A 64 3.06 0.77 8.76
CA LYS A 64 3.03 1.36 7.42
C LYS A 64 2.93 0.27 6.38
N VAL A 65 2.11 0.52 5.37
CA VAL A 65 2.01 -0.31 4.17
C VAL A 65 1.92 0.58 2.93
N LEU A 66 2.20 0.01 1.77
CA LEU A 66 2.01 0.66 0.48
C LEU A 66 0.84 0.01 -0.25
N VAL A 67 -0.06 0.83 -0.78
CA VAL A 67 -1.08 0.41 -1.73
C VAL A 67 -0.64 0.88 -3.11
N ARG A 68 -0.48 -0.06 -4.03
CA ARG A 68 -0.17 0.21 -5.43
C ARG A 68 -1.39 -0.10 -6.27
N ILE A 69 -1.88 0.90 -6.99
CA ILE A 69 -2.98 0.79 -7.94
C ILE A 69 -2.39 0.87 -9.34
N TYR A 70 -2.73 -0.10 -10.18
CA TYR A 70 -2.33 -0.10 -11.58
C TYR A 70 -3.26 0.84 -12.37
N GLY A 71 -2.71 1.70 -13.22
CA GLY A 71 -3.50 2.59 -14.07
C GLY A 71 -4.32 1.83 -15.11
N GLU A 72 -5.41 2.43 -15.60
CA GLU A 72 -6.15 1.90 -16.75
C GLU A 72 -5.25 1.90 -18.01
N GLY A 73 -5.23 0.79 -18.75
CA GLY A 73 -4.50 0.68 -20.03
C GLY A 73 -3.05 0.17 -19.94
N VAL A 74 -2.50 -0.04 -18.73
CA VAL A 74 -1.15 -0.63 -18.56
C VAL A 74 -1.09 -2.08 -19.07
N ASP A 75 -2.24 -2.76 -19.10
CA ASP A 75 -2.43 -4.18 -19.45
C ASP A 75 -2.22 -4.45 -20.94
N VAL A 76 -2.27 -3.38 -21.74
CA VAL A 76 -1.97 -3.42 -23.17
C VAL A 76 -0.46 -3.55 -23.40
N PHE A 77 0.35 -3.10 -22.45
CA PHE A 77 1.82 -3.10 -22.53
C PHE A 77 2.48 -4.16 -21.64
N PHE A 78 1.84 -4.57 -20.54
CA PHE A 78 2.40 -5.51 -19.56
C PHE A 78 1.38 -6.58 -19.15
N ASP A 79 1.77 -7.85 -19.19
CA ASP A 79 0.93 -8.93 -18.64
C ASP A 79 0.90 -8.82 -17.10
N ARG A 80 -0.24 -8.36 -16.57
CA ARG A 80 -0.48 -8.24 -15.12
C ARG A 80 -0.22 -9.54 -14.37
N LYS A 81 -0.53 -10.70 -14.97
CA LYS A 81 -0.39 -11.99 -14.29
C LYS A 81 1.09 -12.33 -14.11
N ASP A 82 1.91 -12.09 -15.12
CA ASP A 82 3.34 -12.34 -15.04
C ASP A 82 4.05 -11.35 -14.11
N GLU A 83 3.64 -10.07 -14.11
CA GLU A 83 4.16 -9.10 -13.15
C GLU A 83 3.86 -9.51 -11.70
N ILE A 84 2.59 -9.83 -11.41
CA ILE A 84 2.18 -10.26 -10.06
C ILE A 84 2.89 -11.55 -9.67
N ARG A 85 2.99 -12.53 -10.57
CA ARG A 85 3.68 -13.80 -10.30
C ARG A 85 5.16 -13.58 -10.01
N THR A 86 5.81 -12.70 -10.77
CA THR A 86 7.22 -12.34 -10.58
C THR A 86 7.39 -11.65 -9.24
N PHE A 87 6.54 -10.67 -8.92
CA PHE A 87 6.53 -9.98 -7.62
C PHE A 87 6.31 -10.96 -6.46
N GLU A 88 5.31 -11.84 -6.54
CA GLU A 88 5.03 -12.87 -5.54
C GLU A 88 6.22 -13.85 -5.36
N CYS A 89 6.92 -14.17 -6.44
CA CYS A 89 8.12 -15.00 -6.38
C CYS A 89 9.25 -14.27 -5.64
N MET A 90 9.57 -13.05 -6.05
CA MET A 90 10.61 -12.22 -5.43
C MET A 90 10.34 -11.98 -3.94
N SER A 91 9.09 -11.60 -3.63
CA SER A 91 8.58 -11.37 -2.28
C SER A 91 8.74 -12.58 -1.36
N ARG A 92 8.42 -13.80 -1.85
CA ARG A 92 8.58 -15.04 -1.07
C ARG A 92 10.03 -15.40 -0.79
N HIS A 93 10.96 -15.00 -1.65
CA HIS A 93 12.40 -15.25 -1.45
C HIS A 93 13.09 -14.11 -0.68
N GLY A 94 12.32 -13.17 -0.11
CA GLY A 94 12.86 -12.01 0.61
C GLY A 94 13.59 -11.01 -0.28
N GLN A 95 13.43 -11.12 -1.61
CA GLN A 95 14.05 -10.22 -2.57
C GLN A 95 13.05 -9.10 -2.91
N GLY A 96 12.93 -8.13 -2.01
CA GLY A 96 12.01 -7.00 -2.15
C GLY A 96 10.83 -7.06 -1.16
N PRO A 97 9.86 -6.15 -1.30
CA PRO A 97 8.79 -6.00 -0.32
C PRO A 97 7.86 -7.21 -0.26
N ARG A 98 7.43 -7.56 0.95
CA ARG A 98 6.40 -8.57 1.19
C ARG A 98 5.05 -8.17 0.58
N LEU A 99 4.42 -9.09 -0.16
CA LEU A 99 3.02 -8.96 -0.56
C LEU A 99 2.11 -9.27 0.64
N LEU A 100 1.28 -8.30 1.02
CA LEU A 100 0.33 -8.42 2.13
C LEU A 100 -1.10 -8.69 1.64
N GLY A 101 -1.43 -8.26 0.43
CA GLY A 101 -2.76 -8.48 -0.15
C GLY A 101 -2.83 -8.11 -1.63
N ARG A 102 -3.81 -8.67 -2.34
CA ARG A 102 -4.06 -8.42 -3.76
C ARG A 102 -5.53 -8.17 -4.01
N PHE A 103 -5.84 -7.25 -4.91
CA PHE A 103 -7.19 -6.91 -5.35
C PHE A 103 -7.19 -6.65 -6.87
N PRO A 104 -8.36 -6.62 -7.56
CA PRO A 104 -8.40 -6.60 -9.02
C PRO A 104 -7.55 -5.52 -9.70
N ASN A 105 -7.42 -4.36 -9.06
CA ASN A 105 -6.73 -3.19 -9.62
C ASN A 105 -5.43 -2.83 -8.87
N GLY A 106 -4.88 -3.72 -8.06
CA GLY A 106 -3.71 -3.38 -7.28
C GLY A 106 -3.27 -4.39 -6.24
N ARG A 107 -2.33 -3.95 -5.40
CA ARG A 107 -1.75 -4.77 -4.34
C ARG A 107 -1.38 -3.94 -3.12
N ILE A 108 -1.27 -4.61 -1.98
CA ILE A 108 -0.78 -4.07 -0.72
C ILE A 108 0.57 -4.72 -0.43
N GLU A 109 1.59 -3.89 -0.25
CA GLU A 109 2.98 -4.27 -0.03
C GLU A 109 3.42 -3.81 1.37
N GLU A 110 4.40 -4.49 1.96
CA GLU A 110 5.07 -3.97 3.13
C GLU A 110 5.79 -2.66 2.82
N PHE A 111 5.85 -1.77 3.81
CA PHE A 111 6.65 -0.57 3.68
C PHE A 111 8.10 -0.85 4.08
N ILE A 112 9.01 -0.81 3.10
CA ILE A 112 10.46 -0.86 3.37
C ILE A 112 10.97 0.56 3.61
N HIS A 113 11.62 0.77 4.75
CA HIS A 113 12.37 2.00 5.00
C HIS A 113 13.71 1.93 4.26
N ALA A 114 13.71 2.26 2.96
CA ALA A 114 14.96 2.53 2.24
C ALA A 114 15.50 3.89 2.70
N ARG A 115 16.79 3.93 3.07
CA ARG A 115 17.54 5.15 3.43
C ARG A 115 18.05 5.86 2.18
#